data_AF-A0A178IFJ3-F1
#
_entry.id   AF-A0A178IFJ3-F1
#
_cell.length_a   1.000
_cell.length_b   1.000
_cell.length_c   1.000
_cell.angle_alpha   90.00
_cell.angle_beta   90.00
_cell.angle_gamma   90.00
#
_symmetry.space_group_name_H-M   'P 1'
#
loop_
_entity.id
_entity.type
_entity.pdbx_description
1 polymer ?
#
loop_
_entity_poly.entity_id
_entity_poly.type
_entity_poly.pdbx_seq_one_letter_code
_entity_poly.pdbx_strand_id
1 'polypeptide(L)'
;MRDKAIIFILTTAIGFAVGFYAGKWNERNRPVCAAPAAVLDEVRDEPLKTTISDPAREEAVRRIEAEMEVFRTKVNAIRDDFLDKLDDILATPGQHEKFKAIRERFLAKRPRPAASADAATDEAARLAKPPPKQEEFESVIMMLIMVPRAQEWFVRKLDLDEKQSGQVQALLVERRDKFIALVDATPPPSTKLHRIAPQPDAAK
;
A
#
# COMPACT_ATOMS: atom_id res chain seq x y z
N MET A 1 -36.08 18.08 -32.90
CA MET A 1 -34.75 17.95 -32.24
C MET A 1 -34.57 16.61 -31.53
N ARG A 2 -35.62 16.04 -30.90
CA ARG A 2 -35.58 14.70 -30.27
C ARG A 2 -35.14 13.57 -31.22
N ASP A 3 -35.66 13.53 -32.45
CA ASP A 3 -35.36 12.42 -33.37
C ASP A 3 -33.89 12.39 -33.82
N LYS A 4 -33.27 13.56 -33.97
CA LYS A 4 -31.84 13.66 -34.33
C LYS A 4 -30.93 13.22 -33.17
N ALA A 5 -31.34 13.49 -31.92
CA ALA A 5 -30.61 13.04 -30.73
C ALA A 5 -30.72 11.52 -30.53
N ILE A 6 -31.89 10.93 -30.80
CA ILE A 6 -32.08 9.47 -30.72
C ILE A 6 -31.22 8.75 -31.76
N ILE A 7 -31.18 9.25 -33.00
CA ILE A 7 -30.34 8.68 -34.06
C ILE A 7 -28.86 8.73 -33.67
N PHE A 8 -28.40 9.85 -33.09
CA PHE A 8 -27.00 10.01 -32.68
C PHE A 8 -26.60 9.06 -31.53
N ILE A 9 -27.50 8.84 -30.57
CA ILE A 9 -27.27 7.90 -29.46
C ILE A 9 -27.25 6.46 -30.00
N LEU A 10 -28.16 6.11 -30.91
CA LEU A 10 -28.22 4.78 -31.51
C LEU A 10 -27.00 4.47 -32.37
N THR A 11 -26.53 5.40 -33.20
CA THR A 11 -25.32 5.19 -34.01
C THR A 11 -24.07 5.05 -33.14
N THR A 12 -23.97 5.82 -32.06
CA THR A 12 -22.84 5.73 -31.11
C THR A 12 -22.86 4.39 -30.36
N ALA A 13 -24.03 3.95 -29.89
CA ALA A 13 -24.18 2.67 -29.19
C ALA A 13 -23.88 1.48 -30.11
N ILE A 14 -24.35 1.51 -31.36
CA ILE A 14 -24.08 0.47 -32.36
C ILE A 14 -22.59 0.46 -32.73
N GLY A 15 -21.97 1.61 -32.95
CA GLY A 15 -20.53 1.71 -33.23
C GLY A 15 -19.68 1.13 -32.09
N PHE A 16 -20.03 1.44 -30.84
CA PHE A 16 -19.34 0.91 -29.67
C PHE A 16 -19.54 -0.61 -29.52
N ALA A 17 -20.75 -1.12 -29.74
CA ALA A 17 -21.03 -2.55 -29.70
C ALA A 17 -20.23 -3.31 -30.77
N VAL A 18 -20.23 -2.84 -32.02
CA VAL A 18 -19.48 -3.47 -33.11
C VAL A 18 -17.97 -3.46 -32.82
N GLY A 19 -17.41 -2.36 -32.32
CA GLY A 19 -16.00 -2.29 -31.91
C GLY A 19 -15.65 -3.26 -30.78
N PHE A 20 -16.50 -3.36 -29.76
CA PHE A 20 -16.29 -4.26 -28.62
C PHE A 20 -16.33 -5.74 -29.02
N TYR A 21 -17.28 -6.14 -29.87
CA TYR A 21 -17.38 -7.52 -30.34
C TYR A 21 -16.28 -7.89 -31.33
N ALA A 22 -15.85 -6.96 -32.20
CA ALA A 22 -14.70 -7.17 -33.08
C ALA A 22 -13.38 -7.35 -32.30
N GLY A 23 -13.18 -6.58 -31.24
CA GLY A 23 -12.04 -6.73 -30.33
C GLY A 23 -12.00 -8.11 -29.67
N LYS A 24 -13.13 -8.55 -29.10
CA LYS A 24 -13.23 -9.88 -28.48
C LYS A 24 -13.05 -11.05 -29.47
N TRP A 25 -13.42 -10.88 -30.73
CA TRP A 25 -13.22 -11.90 -31.76
C TRP A 25 -11.74 -12.00 -32.18
N ASN A 26 -11.03 -10.87 -32.22
CA ASN A 26 -9.61 -10.83 -32.54
C ASN A 26 -8.73 -11.45 -31.44
N GLU A 27 -9.14 -11.35 -30.17
CA GLU A 27 -8.46 -11.99 -29.04
C GLU A 27 -8.54 -13.52 -29.08
N ARG A 28 -9.61 -14.10 -29.64
CA ARG A 28 -9.82 -15.55 -29.70
C ARG A 28 -9.00 -16.27 -30.76
N ASN A 29 -8.53 -15.57 -31.80
CA ASN A 29 -7.83 -16.16 -32.94
C ASN A 29 -6.36 -15.76 -33.03
N ARG A 30 -5.81 -15.06 -32.03
CA ARG A 30 -4.36 -14.90 -31.94
C ARG A 30 -3.76 -16.19 -31.41
N PRO A 31 -2.98 -16.95 -32.22
CA PRO A 31 -2.13 -17.98 -31.65
C PRO A 31 -1.21 -17.25 -30.67
N VAL A 32 -1.35 -17.56 -29.39
CA VAL A 32 -0.38 -17.15 -28.37
C VAL A 32 0.95 -17.64 -28.91
N CYS A 33 1.85 -16.73 -29.29
CA CYS A 33 3.23 -17.11 -29.55
C CYS A 33 3.67 -17.88 -28.31
N ALA A 34 3.95 -19.18 -28.48
CA ALA A 34 4.51 -19.97 -27.41
C ALA A 34 5.68 -19.17 -26.84
N ALA A 35 5.69 -18.97 -25.52
CA ALA A 35 6.79 -18.29 -24.86
C ALA A 35 8.09 -18.92 -25.39
N PRO A 36 9.09 -18.13 -25.80
CA PRO A 36 10.34 -18.69 -26.29
C PRO A 36 10.88 -19.65 -25.23
N ALA A 37 10.82 -20.96 -25.52
CA ALA A 37 11.17 -22.01 -24.56
C ALA A 37 12.61 -21.86 -24.04
N ALA A 38 13.44 -21.13 -24.76
CA ALA A 38 14.81 -20.81 -24.38
C ALA A 38 14.97 -19.91 -23.14
N VAL A 39 13.93 -19.18 -22.69
CA VAL A 39 14.04 -18.31 -21.49
C VAL A 39 13.65 -19.05 -20.19
N LEU A 40 13.00 -20.21 -20.30
CA LEU A 40 12.60 -21.02 -19.14
C LEU A 40 13.57 -22.16 -18.82
N ASP A 41 14.52 -22.47 -19.72
CA ASP A 41 15.50 -23.55 -19.49
C ASP A 41 16.62 -23.13 -18.51
N GLU A 42 16.83 -21.82 -18.31
CA GLU A 42 17.72 -21.28 -17.26
C GLU A 42 17.06 -21.24 -15.88
N VAL A 43 15.73 -21.40 -15.80
CA VAL A 43 15.00 -21.55 -14.53
C VAL A 43 14.83 -23.05 -14.26
N ARG A 44 15.95 -23.75 -14.14
CA ARG A 44 15.94 -25.06 -13.52
C ARG A 44 15.57 -24.82 -12.06
N ASP A 45 14.39 -25.30 -11.66
CA ASP A 45 14.00 -25.43 -10.26
C ASP A 45 14.97 -26.42 -9.59
N GLU A 46 16.18 -25.96 -9.25
CA GLU A 46 16.89 -26.58 -8.16
C GLU A 46 15.99 -26.43 -6.93
N PRO A 47 15.67 -27.52 -6.22
CA PRO A 47 14.99 -27.39 -4.95
C PRO A 47 15.84 -26.47 -4.09
N LEU A 48 15.32 -25.28 -3.78
CA LEU A 48 15.90 -24.37 -2.81
C LEU A 48 16.20 -25.22 -1.57
N LYS A 49 17.47 -25.60 -1.40
CA LYS A 49 17.98 -26.18 -0.17
C LYS A 49 17.93 -25.07 0.88
N THR A 50 16.74 -24.81 1.42
CA THR A 50 16.60 -24.49 2.84
C THR A 50 17.32 -25.62 3.57
N THR A 51 18.33 -25.40 4.40
CA THR A 51 18.39 -24.40 5.45
C THR A 51 19.86 -24.31 5.86
N ILE A 52 20.53 -23.19 5.63
CA ILE A 52 21.64 -22.81 6.50
C ILE A 52 21.09 -21.62 7.28
N SER A 53 20.65 -21.90 8.51
CA SER A 53 20.56 -20.89 9.56
C SER A 53 21.98 -20.37 9.70
N ASP A 54 22.29 -19.33 8.93
CA ASP A 54 23.51 -18.60 9.09
C ASP A 54 23.26 -17.64 10.26
N PRO A 55 23.92 -17.82 11.41
CA PRO A 55 23.74 -16.92 12.55
C PRO A 55 24.00 -15.46 12.16
N ALA A 56 24.87 -15.19 11.17
CA ALA A 56 25.10 -13.85 10.66
C ALA A 56 23.88 -13.27 9.94
N ARG A 57 23.12 -14.11 9.22
CA ARG A 57 21.86 -13.72 8.56
C ARG A 57 20.77 -13.47 9.58
N GLU A 58 20.64 -14.30 10.61
CA GLU A 58 19.66 -14.10 11.68
C GLU A 58 19.93 -12.81 12.46
N GLU A 59 21.19 -12.52 12.78
CA GLU A 59 21.58 -11.25 13.39
C GLU A 59 21.28 -10.05 12.48
N ALA A 60 21.54 -10.17 11.17
CA ALA A 60 21.22 -9.11 10.21
C ALA A 60 19.71 -8.85 10.13
N VAL A 61 18.89 -9.90 10.14
CA VAL A 61 17.42 -9.77 10.19
C VAL A 61 16.98 -9.08 11.49
N ARG A 62 17.49 -9.51 12.66
CA ARG A 62 17.17 -8.87 13.95
C ARG A 62 17.53 -7.38 13.98
N ARG A 63 18.67 -7.00 13.38
CA ARG A 63 19.05 -5.58 13.25
C ARG A 63 18.09 -4.81 12.37
N ILE A 64 17.71 -5.37 11.21
CA ILE A 64 16.71 -4.75 10.32
C ILE A 64 15.36 -4.60 11.02
N GLU A 65 14.92 -5.62 11.75
CA GLU A 65 13.67 -5.56 12.53
C GLU A 65 13.69 -4.43 13.57
N ALA A 66 14.80 -4.31 14.32
CA ALA A 66 14.98 -3.23 15.28
C ALA A 66 14.98 -1.84 14.60
N GLU A 67 15.70 -1.68 13.49
CA GLU A 67 15.68 -0.44 12.71
C GLU A 67 14.27 -0.14 12.15
N MET A 68 13.52 -1.17 11.74
CA MET A 68 12.14 -1.04 11.26
C MET A 68 11.19 -0.58 12.37
N GLU A 69 11.34 -1.07 13.60
CA GLU A 69 10.53 -0.62 14.74
C GLU A 69 10.79 0.85 15.08
N VAL A 70 12.05 1.28 15.05
CA VAL A 70 12.40 2.70 15.23
C VAL A 70 11.79 3.55 14.11
N PHE A 71 11.90 3.11 12.86
CA PHE A 71 11.30 3.82 11.72
C PHE A 71 9.77 3.87 11.82
N ARG A 72 9.11 2.76 12.15
CA ARG A 72 7.66 2.67 12.39
C ARG A 72 7.21 3.65 13.47
N THR A 73 7.98 3.78 14.54
CA THR A 73 7.69 4.71 15.64
C THR A 73 7.68 6.16 15.14
N LYS A 74 8.67 6.55 14.33
CA LYS A 74 8.72 7.89 13.72
C LYS A 74 7.56 8.14 12.75
N VAL A 75 7.23 7.17 11.90
CA VAL A 75 6.07 7.27 10.99
C VAL A 75 4.76 7.38 11.77
N ASN A 76 4.61 6.62 12.86
CA ASN A 76 3.44 6.69 13.73
C ASN A 76 3.31 8.07 14.37
N ALA A 77 4.41 8.70 14.81
CA ALA A 77 4.38 10.05 15.35
C ALA A 77 3.89 11.08 14.31
N ILE A 78 4.34 10.98 13.05
CA ILE A 78 3.85 11.83 11.95
C ILE A 78 2.35 11.64 11.71
N ARG A 79 1.86 10.41 11.77
CA ARG A 79 0.42 10.14 11.66
C ARG A 79 -0.35 10.74 12.85
N ASP A 80 0.17 10.60 14.06
CA ASP A 80 -0.54 11.00 15.27
C ASP A 80 -0.65 12.54 15.34
N ASP A 81 0.42 13.27 14.98
CA ASP A 81 0.40 14.72 14.76
C ASP A 81 -0.69 15.15 13.76
N PHE A 82 -0.82 14.42 12.63
CA PHE A 82 -1.88 14.68 11.66
C PHE A 82 -3.28 14.45 12.24
N LEU A 83 -3.47 13.35 12.99
CA LEU A 83 -4.78 13.01 13.56
C LEU A 83 -5.20 14.02 14.63
N ASP A 84 -4.26 14.50 15.44
CA ASP A 84 -4.55 15.49 16.48
C ASP A 84 -4.93 16.84 15.84
N LYS A 85 -4.16 17.31 14.85
CA LYS A 85 -4.50 18.53 14.09
C LYS A 85 -5.80 18.41 13.30
N LEU A 86 -6.13 17.21 12.82
CA LEU A 86 -7.39 16.97 12.13
C LEU A 86 -8.57 17.09 13.09
N ASP A 87 -8.44 16.63 14.33
CA ASP A 87 -9.47 16.79 15.37
C ASP A 87 -9.77 18.27 15.63
N ASP A 88 -8.73 19.11 15.68
CA ASP A 88 -8.85 20.56 15.87
C ASP A 88 -9.62 21.29 14.74
N ILE A 89 -9.68 20.71 13.54
CA ILE A 89 -10.41 21.27 12.38
C ILE A 89 -11.90 20.95 12.43
N LEU A 90 -12.29 19.89 13.13
CA LEU A 90 -13.68 19.45 13.17
C LEU A 90 -14.49 20.40 14.04
N ALA A 91 -15.63 20.84 13.51
CA ALA A 91 -16.45 21.87 14.16
C ALA A 91 -17.68 21.28 14.86
N THR A 92 -18.16 20.12 14.39
CA THR A 92 -19.43 19.55 14.84
C THR A 92 -19.23 18.28 15.68
N PRO A 93 -20.05 18.04 16.71
CA PRO A 93 -19.99 16.81 17.50
C PRO A 93 -20.12 15.54 16.64
N GLY A 94 -20.98 15.58 15.62
CA GLY A 94 -21.15 14.45 14.68
C GLY A 94 -19.90 14.16 13.85
N GLN A 95 -19.09 15.16 13.52
CA GLN A 95 -17.79 14.97 12.87
C GLN A 95 -16.80 14.29 13.80
N HIS A 96 -16.72 14.72 15.07
CA HIS A 96 -15.83 14.10 16.05
C HIS A 96 -16.19 12.63 16.32
N GLU A 97 -17.47 12.27 16.36
CA GLU A 97 -17.87 10.86 16.52
C GLU A 97 -17.43 9.98 15.34
N LYS A 98 -17.67 10.46 14.10
CA LYS A 98 -17.19 9.76 12.89
C LYS A 98 -15.67 9.66 12.89
N PHE A 99 -14.99 10.73 13.27
CA PHE A 99 -13.53 10.76 13.34
C PHE A 99 -12.98 9.83 14.41
N LYS A 100 -13.61 9.74 15.59
CA LYS A 100 -13.24 8.79 16.65
C LYS A 100 -13.31 7.35 16.13
N ALA A 101 -14.39 6.97 15.44
CA ALA A 101 -14.51 5.63 14.84
C ALA A 101 -13.42 5.35 13.78
N ILE A 102 -13.03 6.37 13.02
CA ILE A 102 -11.92 6.29 12.06
C ILE A 102 -10.58 6.12 12.80
N ARG A 103 -10.34 6.91 13.85
CA ARG A 103 -9.14 6.84 14.70
C ARG A 103 -8.99 5.47 15.33
N GLU A 104 -10.06 4.91 15.91
CA GLU A 104 -10.08 3.57 16.47
C GLU A 104 -9.74 2.50 15.44
N ARG A 105 -10.27 2.59 14.21
CA ARG A 105 -9.89 1.66 13.12
C ARG A 105 -8.42 1.75 12.74
N PHE A 106 -7.82 2.94 12.74
CA PHE A 106 -6.39 3.09 12.49
C PHE A 106 -5.54 2.56 13.64
N LEU A 107 -5.97 2.76 14.89
CA LEU A 107 -5.30 2.21 16.07
C LEU A 107 -5.35 0.68 16.09
N ALA A 108 -6.50 0.09 15.77
CA ALA A 108 -6.68 -1.36 15.70
C ALA A 108 -5.80 -2.02 14.62
N LYS A 109 -5.46 -1.28 13.56
CA LYS A 109 -4.56 -1.74 12.50
C LYS A 109 -3.07 -1.55 12.83
N ARG A 110 -2.71 -0.99 13.99
CA ARG A 110 -1.29 -0.88 14.36
C ARG A 110 -0.72 -2.28 14.60
N PRO A 111 0.43 -2.63 14.00
CA PRO A 111 1.12 -3.85 14.37
C PRO A 111 1.45 -3.79 15.86
N ARG A 112 1.12 -4.86 16.58
CA ARG A 112 1.41 -4.99 18.02
C ARG A 112 2.93 -5.00 18.21
N PRO A 113 3.49 -4.21 19.15
CA PRO A 113 4.92 -4.24 19.40
C PRO A 113 5.34 -5.64 19.86
N ALA A 114 6.43 -6.15 19.26
CA ALA A 114 6.95 -7.49 19.51
C ALA A 114 7.24 -7.78 20.99
N ALA A 115 7.50 -6.75 21.80
CA ALA A 115 7.75 -6.85 23.23
C ALA A 115 6.51 -7.20 24.10
N SER A 116 5.30 -7.24 23.52
CA SER A 116 4.06 -7.52 24.26
C SER A 116 3.43 -8.88 23.95
N ALA A 117 4.17 -9.75 23.27
CA ALA A 117 3.74 -11.11 22.94
C ALA A 117 4.64 -12.11 23.66
N ASP A 118 4.03 -12.99 24.47
CA ASP A 118 4.69 -14.17 25.02
C ASP A 118 5.29 -14.97 23.85
N ALA A 119 6.62 -14.97 23.77
CA ALA A 119 7.37 -15.37 22.58
C ALA A 119 7.18 -16.84 22.17
N ALA A 120 6.60 -17.69 23.04
CA ALA A 120 6.43 -19.12 22.80
C ALA A 120 5.11 -19.51 22.11
N THR A 121 4.07 -18.65 22.15
CA THR A 121 2.75 -18.99 21.56
C THR A 121 2.56 -18.43 20.15
N ASP A 122 3.43 -17.50 19.74
CA ASP A 122 3.20 -16.62 18.60
C ASP A 122 3.89 -17.07 17.31
N GLU A 123 4.82 -18.04 17.34
CA GLU A 123 5.48 -18.54 16.12
C GLU A 123 4.49 -19.30 15.22
N ALA A 124 3.65 -20.15 15.81
CA ALA A 124 2.55 -20.81 15.12
C ALA A 124 1.46 -19.82 14.65
N ALA A 125 1.20 -18.75 15.42
CA ALA A 125 0.24 -17.70 15.05
C ALA A 125 0.75 -16.77 13.94
N ARG A 126 2.07 -16.54 13.87
CA ARG A 126 2.74 -15.78 12.80
C ARG A 126 2.78 -16.56 11.49
N LEU A 127 3.04 -17.87 11.52
CA LEU A 127 2.93 -18.73 10.33
C LEU A 127 1.47 -18.92 9.87
N ALA A 128 0.50 -18.88 10.79
CA ALA A 128 -0.92 -18.97 10.46
C ALA A 128 -1.53 -17.64 9.98
N LYS A 129 -0.80 -16.52 10.11
CA LYS A 129 -1.27 -15.23 9.64
C LYS A 129 -1.18 -15.22 8.11
N PRO A 130 -2.30 -15.06 7.38
CA PRO A 130 -2.22 -14.90 5.93
C PRO A 130 -1.29 -13.72 5.62
N PRO A 131 -0.54 -13.76 4.50
CA PRO A 131 0.33 -12.65 4.11
C PRO A 131 -0.49 -11.35 4.17
N PRO A 132 0.11 -10.23 4.62
CA PRO A 132 -0.58 -8.96 4.68
C PRO A 132 -1.23 -8.74 3.32
N LYS A 133 -2.57 -8.71 3.30
CA LYS A 133 -3.29 -8.51 2.05
C LYS A 133 -2.79 -7.21 1.46
N GLN A 134 -2.60 -7.18 0.15
CA GLN A 134 -2.12 -6.03 -0.62
C GLN A 134 -2.79 -4.69 -0.20
N GLU A 135 -4.04 -4.78 0.28
CA GLU A 135 -4.83 -3.73 0.93
C GLU A 135 -4.13 -2.98 2.09
N GLU A 136 -3.28 -3.63 2.89
CA GLU A 136 -2.61 -2.99 4.03
C GLU A 136 -1.50 -2.03 3.59
N PHE A 137 -0.74 -2.42 2.57
CA PHE A 137 0.30 -1.59 1.98
C PHE A 137 -0.33 -0.47 1.13
N GLU A 138 -1.40 -0.79 0.39
CA GLU A 138 -2.21 0.22 -0.28
C GLU A 138 -2.76 1.26 0.70
N SER A 139 -3.21 0.86 1.90
CA SER A 139 -3.75 1.81 2.87
C SER A 139 -2.74 2.85 3.34
N VAL A 140 -1.46 2.50 3.47
CA VAL A 140 -0.42 3.43 3.91
C VAL A 140 -0.01 4.34 2.75
N ILE A 141 0.23 3.78 1.56
CA ILE A 141 0.57 4.55 0.37
C ILE A 141 -0.55 5.52 0.00
N MET A 142 -1.79 5.06 0.05
CA MET A 142 -2.95 5.86 -0.32
C MET A 142 -3.21 7.00 0.68
N MET A 143 -2.94 6.78 1.98
CA MET A 143 -3.11 7.81 3.02
C MET A 143 -1.95 8.81 3.13
N LEU A 144 -0.72 8.40 2.81
CA LEU A 144 0.45 9.28 2.92
C LEU A 144 0.83 9.97 1.61
N ILE A 145 0.77 9.25 0.50
CA ILE A 145 1.36 9.71 -0.77
C ILE A 145 0.29 10.29 -1.68
N MET A 146 -0.90 9.69 -1.71
CA MET A 146 -2.00 10.15 -2.57
C MET A 146 -2.86 11.23 -1.90
N VAL A 147 -2.27 12.41 -1.69
CA VAL A 147 -2.93 13.57 -1.03
C VAL A 147 -4.32 13.87 -1.58
N PRO A 148 -4.55 14.00 -2.90
CA PRO A 148 -5.88 14.35 -3.42
C PRO A 148 -6.93 13.31 -3.04
N ARG A 149 -6.55 12.02 -3.06
CA ARG A 149 -7.50 10.97 -2.79
C ARG A 149 -7.75 10.74 -1.31
N ALA A 150 -6.74 10.97 -0.46
CA ALA A 150 -6.93 11.03 0.97
C ALA A 150 -7.89 12.18 1.34
N GLN A 151 -7.73 13.35 0.72
CA GLN A 151 -8.62 14.50 0.92
C GLN A 151 -10.07 14.17 0.55
N GLU A 152 -10.32 13.66 -0.66
CA GLU A 152 -11.66 13.22 -1.09
C GLU A 152 -12.29 12.22 -0.10
N TRP A 153 -11.47 11.30 0.43
CA TRP A 153 -11.94 10.33 1.40
C TRP A 153 -12.38 11.00 2.71
N PHE A 154 -11.60 11.95 3.25
CA PHE A 154 -11.96 12.69 4.46
C PHE A 154 -13.18 13.59 4.23
N VAL A 155 -13.24 14.31 3.12
CA VAL A 155 -14.38 15.16 2.76
C VAL A 155 -15.66 14.33 2.75
N ARG A 156 -15.65 13.17 2.09
CA ARG A 156 -16.82 12.28 2.03
C ARG A 156 -17.15 11.59 3.35
N LYS A 157 -16.16 11.29 4.18
CA LYS A 157 -16.37 10.54 5.43
C LYS A 157 -16.74 11.41 6.62
N LEU A 158 -16.24 12.64 6.65
CA LEU A 158 -16.47 13.60 7.72
C LEU A 158 -17.43 14.72 7.28
N ASP A 159 -17.94 14.70 6.05
CA ASP A 159 -18.80 15.75 5.49
C ASP A 159 -18.18 17.15 5.69
N LEU A 160 -16.91 17.28 5.31
CA LEU A 160 -16.15 18.51 5.51
C LEU A 160 -16.67 19.62 4.58
N ASP A 161 -16.75 20.84 5.09
CA ASP A 161 -17.01 22.01 4.26
C ASP A 161 -15.77 22.40 3.42
N GLU A 162 -15.92 23.39 2.53
CA GLU A 162 -14.84 23.81 1.63
C GLU A 162 -13.63 24.39 2.39
N LYS A 163 -13.85 25.09 3.50
CA LYS A 163 -12.79 25.67 4.33
C LYS A 163 -12.04 24.57 5.08
N GLN A 164 -12.75 23.65 5.72
CA GLN A 164 -12.22 22.48 6.40
C GLN A 164 -11.45 21.59 5.40
N SER A 165 -12.00 21.36 4.22
CA SER A 165 -11.35 20.60 3.14
C SER A 165 -10.00 21.21 2.75
N GLY A 166 -9.93 22.53 2.60
CA GLY A 166 -8.67 23.24 2.33
C GLY A 166 -7.65 23.10 3.46
N GLN A 167 -8.09 23.15 4.72
CA GLN A 167 -7.22 22.93 5.88
C GLN A 167 -6.70 21.49 5.94
N VAL A 168 -7.57 20.49 5.68
CA VAL A 168 -7.17 19.07 5.63
C VAL A 168 -6.19 18.81 4.48
N GLN A 169 -6.37 19.46 3.33
CA GLN A 169 -5.42 19.38 2.23
C GLN A 169 -4.03 19.87 2.65
N ALA A 170 -3.96 21.02 3.32
CA ALA A 170 -2.71 21.56 3.83
C ALA A 170 -2.04 20.60 4.83
N LEU A 171 -2.81 20.00 5.74
CA LEU A 171 -2.30 18.99 6.68
C LEU A 171 -1.79 17.72 5.98
N LEU A 172 -2.46 17.26 4.92
CA LEU A 172 -2.03 16.11 4.14
C LEU A 172 -0.71 16.38 3.40
N VAL A 173 -0.54 17.59 2.86
CA VAL A 173 0.73 18.03 2.26
C VAL A 173 1.83 18.10 3.33
N GLU A 174 1.57 18.74 4.46
CA GLU A 174 2.53 18.81 5.58
C GLU A 174 2.97 17.41 6.03
N ARG A 175 2.01 16.50 6.18
CA ARG A 175 2.26 15.10 6.55
C ARG A 175 3.14 14.39 5.52
N ARG A 176 2.85 14.58 4.23
CA ARG A 176 3.63 14.00 3.13
C ARG A 176 5.07 14.53 3.16
N ASP A 177 5.26 15.83 3.36
CA ASP A 177 6.58 16.46 3.37
C ASP A 177 7.40 15.99 4.58
N LYS A 178 6.79 15.87 5.76
CA LYS A 178 7.42 15.26 6.95
C LYS A 178 7.86 13.82 6.69
N PHE A 179 7.03 13.04 6.00
CA PHE A 179 7.37 11.67 5.67
C PHE A 179 8.51 11.58 4.66
N ILE A 180 8.50 12.40 3.60
CA ILE A 180 9.59 12.46 2.63
C ILE A 180 10.90 12.84 3.34
N ALA A 181 10.88 13.89 4.18
CA ALA A 181 12.04 14.29 4.96
C ALA A 181 12.55 13.17 5.89
N LEU A 182 11.65 12.39 6.49
CA LEU A 182 12.00 11.22 7.30
C LEU A 182 12.68 10.12 6.47
N VAL A 183 12.17 9.85 5.27
CA VAL A 183 12.74 8.86 4.33
C VAL A 183 14.10 9.32 3.82
N ASP A 184 14.25 10.61 3.50
CA ASP A 184 15.51 11.18 3.04
C ASP A 184 16.58 11.15 4.14
N ALA A 185 16.20 11.46 5.38
CA ALA A 185 17.12 11.43 6.53
C ALA A 185 17.44 10.01 7.01
N THR A 186 16.47 9.10 6.94
CA THR A 186 16.60 7.71 7.38
C THR A 186 15.92 6.80 6.37
N PRO A 187 16.66 6.33 5.34
CA PRO A 187 16.08 5.48 4.32
C PRO A 187 15.53 4.20 4.96
N PRO A 188 14.36 3.72 4.51
CA PRO A 188 13.72 2.57 5.12
C PRO A 188 14.67 1.36 5.06
N PRO A 189 14.79 0.56 6.15
CA PRO A 189 15.74 -0.55 6.22
C PRO A 189 15.56 -1.60 5.13
N SER A 190 14.37 -1.67 4.52
CA SER A 190 14.09 -2.51 3.35
C SER A 190 14.98 -2.20 2.15
N THR A 191 15.47 -0.97 2.01
CA THR A 191 16.46 -0.61 0.98
C THR A 191 17.78 -1.36 1.15
N LYS A 192 18.11 -1.83 2.36
CA LYS A 192 19.33 -2.59 2.66
C LYS A 192 19.17 -4.10 2.45
N LEU A 193 17.98 -4.60 2.06
CA LEU A 193 17.71 -6.03 1.89
C LEU A 193 18.60 -6.70 0.82
N HIS A 194 19.04 -5.96 -0.19
CA HIS A 194 20.00 -6.45 -1.19
C HIS A 194 21.33 -6.91 -0.58
N ARG A 195 21.68 -6.46 0.63
CA ARG A 195 22.90 -6.85 1.35
C ARG A 195 22.77 -8.19 2.09
N ILE A 196 21.54 -8.70 2.24
CA ILE A 196 21.25 -9.97 2.93
C ILE A 196 20.97 -11.09 1.92
N ALA A 197 20.65 -10.75 0.67
CA ALA A 197 20.57 -11.75 -0.39
C ALA A 197 21.96 -12.36 -0.63
N PRO A 198 22.10 -13.69 -0.72
CA PRO A 198 23.34 -14.30 -1.16
C PRO A 198 23.67 -13.73 -2.54
N GLN A 199 24.81 -13.06 -2.67
CA GLN A 199 25.27 -12.66 -3.99
C GLN A 199 25.59 -13.92 -4.77
N PRO A 200 25.06 -14.10 -5.99
CA PRO A 200 25.53 -15.20 -6.83
C PRO A 200 27.03 -14.97 -7.01
N ASP A 201 27.82 -15.93 -6.55
CA ASP A 201 29.27 -15.88 -6.69
C ASP A 201 29.61 -15.46 -8.12
N ALA A 202 30.40 -14.39 -8.24
CA ALA A 202 30.96 -13.99 -9.52
C ALA A 202 31.81 -15.16 -10.02
N ALA A 203 31.21 -16.00 -10.87
CA ALA A 203 31.87 -17.09 -11.56
C ALA A 203 33.08 -16.51 -12.28
N LYS A 204 34.27 -16.85 -11.77
CA LYS A 204 35.54 -16.70 -12.48
C LYS A 204 35.72 -17.87 -13.44
#